data_AF-A0A452E547-F1
#
_entry.id   AF-A0A452E547-F1
#
_cell.length_a   1.000
_cell.length_b   1.000
_cell.length_c   1.000
_cell.angle_alpha   90.00
_cell.angle_beta   90.00
_cell.angle_gamma   90.00
#
_symmetry.space_group_name_H-M   'P 1'
#
loop_
_entity.id
_entity.type
_entity.pdbx_description
1 polymer ?
#
loop_
_entity_poly.entity_id
_entity_poly.type
_entity_poly.pdbx_seq_one_letter_code
_entity_poly.pdbx_strand_id
1 'polypeptide(L)'
;KSNIALDPGKTTQTYPLNELGPFLKNRRFRVNLVTFGLNVSFSFLDAIREQVEVYVTNIEKLPALTSLCISPEELISRLGEFGQFCPVSLAESYELVDCSSNDSLEFAAEFRGHYYKMSSLEKLNKFLDNPEFYVPPLAPHPLPPTDMIPKRLTLSELKSRFPRCAELQGYCPVTYQDGRQRYEALVPGNIHYALEYRDRIYICESGEKLQKFLRSPQKYWNQKLPYKLPPLKEPMYLTSLPLPGYLEQGIATALIKAMNAAGCLKPKFPFLSVQRSALLYIALHLKAFNPNSSEYTRKKYKKKMEQFVERCELITYLSAKMTKKYKEPQFRAIDFDHKLQTFLSLRNIDPVNG
;
A
#
# COMPACT_ATOMS: atom_id res chain seq x y z
N LYS A 1 -59.03 2.80 -15.90
CA LYS A 1 -60.45 2.99 -15.51
C LYS A 1 -60.92 1.62 -15.04
N SER A 2 -61.22 1.33 -13.79
CA SER A 2 -61.67 2.15 -12.65
C SER A 2 -61.51 1.31 -11.38
N ASN A 3 -61.19 1.98 -10.27
CA ASN A 3 -61.14 1.48 -8.89
C ASN A 3 -62.46 0.84 -8.43
N ILE A 4 -62.40 -0.02 -7.40
CA ILE A 4 -63.18 0.10 -6.16
C ILE A 4 -62.42 -0.63 -5.03
N ALA A 5 -62.24 0.05 -3.91
CA ALA A 5 -61.87 -0.49 -2.60
C ALA A 5 -62.94 -0.04 -1.60
N LEU A 6 -63.35 -0.90 -0.66
CA LEU A 6 -64.07 -0.58 0.58
C LEU A 6 -63.92 -1.74 1.61
N ASP A 7 -63.03 -1.54 2.59
CA ASP A 7 -63.23 -1.49 4.07
C ASP A 7 -64.02 -2.57 4.87
N PRO A 8 -63.96 -2.63 6.23
CA PRO A 8 -63.20 -3.62 7.01
C PRO A 8 -64.04 -4.54 7.93
N GLY A 9 -63.49 -5.72 8.25
CA GLY A 9 -64.14 -6.77 9.06
C GLY A 9 -63.92 -6.65 10.57
N LYS A 10 -64.98 -6.97 11.32
CA LYS A 10 -65.12 -6.98 12.78
C LYS A 10 -64.51 -8.23 13.47
N THR A 11 -64.36 -8.07 14.79
CA THR A 11 -64.66 -9.00 15.90
C THR A 11 -63.59 -9.94 16.46
N THR A 12 -63.13 -9.51 17.63
CA THR A 12 -62.59 -10.17 18.83
C THR A 12 -63.20 -11.55 19.16
N GLN A 13 -62.37 -12.51 19.55
CA GLN A 13 -62.72 -13.59 20.49
C GLN A 13 -61.54 -13.88 21.43
N THR A 14 -61.82 -13.80 22.73
CA THR A 14 -60.93 -14.08 23.87
C THR A 14 -61.30 -15.43 24.50
N TYR A 15 -60.31 -16.21 24.94
CA TYR A 15 -60.48 -17.33 25.88
C TYR A 15 -59.49 -17.21 27.05
N PRO A 16 -59.83 -17.72 28.25
CA PRO A 16 -59.39 -17.15 29.52
C PRO A 16 -58.09 -17.74 30.08
N LEU A 17 -57.34 -16.89 30.80
CA LEU A 17 -56.35 -17.28 31.79
C LEU A 17 -57.04 -18.07 32.91
N ASN A 18 -56.62 -19.31 33.13
CA ASN A 18 -56.56 -19.93 34.46
C ASN A 18 -55.85 -21.26 34.33
N GLU A 19 -54.53 -21.24 34.55
CA GLU A 19 -53.74 -22.34 35.17
C GLU A 19 -52.27 -21.90 35.20
N LEU A 20 -51.97 -20.87 35.99
CA LEU A 20 -50.61 -20.52 36.35
C LEU A 20 -50.52 -20.29 37.86
N GLY A 21 -50.21 -21.36 38.55
CA GLY A 21 -49.61 -21.34 39.89
C GLY A 21 -49.34 -22.78 40.33
N PRO A 22 -48.19 -23.14 40.94
CA PRO A 22 -47.06 -22.31 41.39
C PRO A 22 -45.67 -22.95 41.09
N PHE A 23 -44.91 -22.40 40.13
CA PHE A 23 -43.45 -22.68 40.04
C PHE A 23 -42.58 -21.41 40.02
N LEU A 24 -43.18 -20.24 40.25
CA LEU A 24 -42.48 -18.97 40.49
C LEU A 24 -42.09 -18.81 41.97
N LYS A 25 -41.31 -19.76 42.49
CA LYS A 25 -40.65 -19.63 43.80
C LYS A 25 -39.20 -20.07 43.69
N ASN A 26 -38.40 -19.26 43.00
CA ASN A 26 -37.01 -18.94 43.33
C ASN A 26 -36.26 -18.49 42.08
N ARG A 27 -36.22 -17.17 41.86
CA ARG A 27 -35.06 -16.37 41.42
C ARG A 27 -35.62 -15.01 40.98
N ARG A 28 -35.26 -13.96 41.72
CA ARG A 28 -35.64 -12.57 41.43
C ARG A 28 -34.98 -12.14 40.12
N PHE A 29 -35.72 -12.17 39.02
CA PHE A 29 -35.40 -11.32 37.86
C PHE A 29 -36.03 -9.95 38.10
N ARG A 30 -35.19 -8.95 38.32
CA ARG A 30 -35.59 -7.53 38.30
C ARG A 30 -35.46 -7.07 36.85
N VAL A 31 -36.55 -7.11 36.09
CA VAL A 31 -36.60 -6.44 34.79
C VAL A 31 -36.75 -4.95 35.08
N ASN A 32 -35.65 -4.20 35.02
CA ASN A 32 -35.72 -2.75 34.99
C ASN A 32 -36.12 -2.34 33.56
N LEU A 33 -37.42 -2.21 33.32
CA LEU A 33 -37.91 -1.44 32.17
C LEU A 33 -37.58 0.03 32.44
N VAL A 34 -36.47 0.51 31.89
CA VAL A 34 -36.28 1.94 31.70
C VAL A 34 -37.21 2.35 30.57
N THR A 35 -38.31 3.02 30.92
CA THR A 35 -39.24 3.61 29.97
C THR A 35 -38.55 4.76 29.23
N PHE A 36 -37.93 4.47 28.09
CA PHE A 36 -37.76 5.45 27.03
C PHE A 36 -38.91 5.26 26.04
N GLY A 37 -39.74 6.30 25.90
CA GLY A 37 -40.98 6.27 25.13
C GLY A 37 -40.73 5.97 23.66
N LEU A 38 -40.94 4.73 23.26
CA LEU A 38 -41.23 4.32 21.89
C LEU A 38 -42.33 3.26 21.98
N ASN A 39 -43.38 3.42 21.17
CA ASN A 39 -44.46 2.45 21.00
C ASN A 39 -43.86 1.13 20.48
N VAL A 40 -43.58 0.19 21.39
CA VAL A 40 -43.18 -1.17 21.03
C VAL A 40 -44.42 -1.90 20.53
N SER A 41 -44.40 -2.38 19.29
CA SER A 41 -45.52 -3.13 18.72
C SER A 41 -45.69 -4.47 19.43
N PHE A 42 -46.94 -4.89 19.66
CA PHE A 42 -47.27 -6.15 20.33
C PHE A 42 -46.63 -7.37 19.63
N SER A 43 -46.48 -7.30 18.30
CA SER A 43 -45.78 -8.30 17.48
C SER A 43 -44.29 -8.47 17.79
N PHE A 44 -43.60 -7.41 18.24
CA PHE A 44 -42.19 -7.47 18.61
C PHE A 44 -41.99 -8.15 19.96
N LEU A 45 -42.91 -7.91 20.91
CA LEU A 45 -42.89 -8.56 22.22
C LEU A 45 -43.26 -10.05 22.13
N ASP A 46 -44.19 -10.42 21.25
CA ASP A 46 -44.53 -11.84 20.99
C ASP A 46 -43.39 -12.61 20.31
N ALA A 47 -42.67 -11.98 19.36
CA ALA A 47 -41.50 -12.58 18.73
C ALA A 47 -40.34 -12.80 19.73
N ILE A 48 -40.11 -11.84 20.63
CA ILE A 48 -39.14 -12.00 21.74
C ILE A 48 -39.60 -13.11 22.68
N ARG A 49 -40.90 -13.22 22.97
CA ARG A 49 -41.45 -14.23 23.87
C ARG A 49 -41.33 -15.65 23.31
N GLU A 50 -41.66 -15.87 22.04
CA GLU A 50 -41.43 -17.16 21.36
C GLU A 50 -39.95 -17.54 21.35
N GLN A 51 -39.05 -16.57 21.10
CA GLN A 51 -37.60 -16.84 21.12
C GLN A 51 -37.06 -17.13 22.53
N VAL A 52 -37.59 -16.47 23.56
CA VAL A 52 -37.26 -16.78 24.96
C VAL A 52 -37.81 -18.15 25.35
N GLU A 53 -38.99 -18.56 24.88
CA GLU A 53 -39.51 -19.92 25.08
C GLU A 53 -38.67 -20.98 24.36
N VAL A 54 -38.16 -20.70 23.16
CA VAL A 54 -37.18 -21.55 22.46
C VAL A 54 -35.84 -21.62 23.21
N TYR A 55 -35.38 -20.51 23.81
CA TYR A 55 -34.17 -20.48 24.66
C TYR A 55 -34.35 -21.30 25.94
N VAL A 56 -35.51 -21.24 26.58
CA VAL A 56 -35.83 -21.96 27.82
C VAL A 56 -36.05 -23.47 27.58
N THR A 57 -36.50 -23.87 26.39
CA THR A 57 -36.72 -25.28 26.04
C THR A 57 -35.47 -26.00 25.52
N ASN A 58 -34.48 -25.28 24.97
CA ASN A 58 -33.25 -25.84 24.38
C ASN A 58 -31.99 -25.56 25.22
N ILE A 59 -32.06 -25.67 26.55
CA ILE A 59 -30.90 -25.46 27.45
C ILE A 59 -29.73 -26.44 27.15
N GLU A 60 -29.99 -27.54 26.44
CA GLU A 60 -28.98 -28.53 26.04
C GLU A 60 -28.34 -28.29 24.66
N LYS A 61 -28.84 -27.35 23.83
CA LYS A 61 -28.27 -27.04 22.50
C LYS A 61 -28.08 -25.54 22.31
N LEU A 62 -26.83 -25.11 22.25
CA LEU A 62 -26.38 -23.71 22.16
C LEU A 62 -27.00 -22.98 20.95
N PRO A 63 -27.84 -21.94 21.15
CA PRO A 63 -28.28 -21.11 20.04
C PRO A 63 -27.26 -20.01 19.72
N ALA A 64 -27.12 -19.69 18.43
CA ALA A 64 -26.39 -18.50 17.97
C ALA A 64 -27.09 -17.22 18.47
N LEU A 65 -26.33 -16.24 18.95
CA LEU A 65 -26.83 -15.05 19.67
C LEU A 65 -27.47 -13.97 18.78
N THR A 66 -27.73 -14.26 17.49
CA THR A 66 -28.12 -13.30 16.46
C THR A 66 -29.41 -12.51 16.74
N SER A 67 -30.20 -12.87 17.75
CA SER A 67 -31.51 -12.26 18.03
C SER A 67 -31.78 -11.95 19.51
N LEU A 68 -30.76 -11.94 20.38
CA LEU A 68 -30.93 -11.57 21.80
C LEU A 68 -30.51 -10.11 22.02
N CYS A 69 -31.36 -9.31 22.67
CA CYS A 69 -31.07 -7.92 23.06
C CYS A 69 -30.08 -7.87 24.23
N ILE A 70 -28.84 -8.33 24.02
CA ILE A 70 -27.77 -8.31 25.00
C ILE A 70 -27.11 -6.92 24.96
N SER A 71 -26.94 -6.29 26.12
CA SER A 71 -26.23 -5.02 26.19
C SER A 71 -24.72 -5.24 25.97
N PRO A 72 -24.00 -4.30 25.33
CA PRO A 72 -22.54 -4.42 25.17
C PRO A 72 -21.80 -4.59 26.51
N GLU A 73 -22.33 -4.02 27.59
CA GLU A 73 -21.79 -4.13 28.95
C GLU A 73 -21.95 -5.55 29.51
N GLU A 74 -23.11 -6.17 29.32
CA GLU A 74 -23.34 -7.56 29.70
C GLU A 74 -22.42 -8.49 28.91
N LEU A 75 -22.31 -8.28 27.60
CA LEU A 75 -21.42 -9.03 26.73
C LEU A 75 -19.98 -9.00 27.23
N ILE A 76 -19.45 -7.81 27.52
CA ILE A 76 -18.07 -7.63 28.01
C ILE A 76 -17.89 -8.29 29.38
N SER A 77 -18.88 -8.16 30.28
CA SER A 77 -18.79 -8.71 31.64
C SER A 77 -18.82 -10.24 31.69
N ARG A 78 -19.38 -10.88 30.65
CA ARG A 78 -19.56 -12.32 30.56
C ARG A 78 -18.67 -12.95 29.47
N LEU A 79 -17.64 -12.26 28.99
CA LEU A 79 -16.68 -12.87 28.06
C LEU A 79 -16.00 -14.07 28.72
N GLY A 80 -15.90 -15.17 27.97
CA GLY A 80 -15.17 -16.36 28.39
C GLY A 80 -13.66 -16.13 28.47
N GLU A 81 -12.90 -17.18 28.78
CA GLU A 81 -11.46 -17.10 29.04
C GLU A 81 -10.63 -16.64 27.82
N PHE A 82 -11.20 -16.70 26.61
CA PHE A 82 -10.57 -16.21 25.39
C PHE A 82 -10.85 -14.74 25.07
N GLY A 83 -11.69 -14.07 25.87
CA GLY A 83 -12.03 -12.65 25.66
C GLY A 83 -12.61 -12.39 24.27
N GLN A 84 -11.94 -11.53 23.50
CA GLN A 84 -12.35 -11.17 22.14
C GLN A 84 -11.70 -12.04 21.05
N PHE A 85 -10.92 -13.05 21.43
CA PHE A 85 -10.21 -13.91 20.47
C PHE A 85 -11.01 -15.17 20.15
N CYS A 86 -10.91 -15.63 18.90
CA CYS A 86 -11.57 -16.84 18.47
C CYS A 86 -10.94 -18.11 19.08
N PRO A 87 -11.65 -18.87 19.94
CA PRO A 87 -11.10 -20.07 20.57
C PRO A 87 -10.81 -21.18 19.56
N VAL A 88 -11.65 -21.33 18.54
CA VAL A 88 -11.48 -22.36 17.49
C VAL A 88 -10.25 -22.11 16.64
N SER A 89 -9.97 -20.85 16.27
CA SER A 89 -8.77 -20.51 15.51
C SER A 89 -7.50 -20.74 16.33
N LEU A 90 -7.54 -20.42 17.62
CA LEU A 90 -6.41 -20.68 18.51
C LEU A 90 -6.18 -22.18 18.73
N ALA A 91 -7.24 -22.98 18.88
CA ALA A 91 -7.15 -24.42 19.09
C ALA A 91 -6.69 -25.19 17.83
N GLU A 92 -7.20 -24.85 16.64
CA GLU A 92 -6.91 -25.60 15.41
C GLU A 92 -5.65 -25.11 14.67
N SER A 93 -5.44 -23.79 14.58
CA SER A 93 -4.35 -23.20 13.77
C SER A 93 -3.31 -22.44 14.59
N TYR A 94 -3.48 -22.34 15.92
CA TYR A 94 -2.62 -21.55 16.80
C TYR A 94 -2.54 -20.08 16.36
N GLU A 95 -3.66 -19.55 15.85
CA GLU A 95 -3.76 -18.16 15.36
C GLU A 95 -4.60 -17.30 16.31
N LEU A 96 -4.06 -16.14 16.67
CA LEU A 96 -4.75 -15.10 17.42
C LEU A 96 -5.61 -14.25 16.48
N VAL A 97 -6.86 -14.65 16.29
CA VAL A 97 -7.82 -13.87 15.50
C VAL A 97 -8.65 -13.01 16.44
N ASP A 98 -8.39 -11.70 16.40
CA ASP A 98 -9.13 -10.69 17.16
C ASP A 98 -10.50 -10.43 16.50
N CYS A 99 -11.58 -10.67 17.25
CA CYS A 99 -12.97 -10.46 16.82
C CYS A 99 -13.57 -9.17 17.39
N SER A 100 -12.77 -8.30 18.01
CA SER A 100 -13.23 -7.02 18.59
C SER A 100 -13.76 -6.04 17.54
N SER A 101 -13.30 -6.11 16.29
CA SER A 101 -13.76 -5.23 15.21
C SER A 101 -15.18 -5.49 14.74
N ASN A 102 -15.75 -6.65 15.09
CA ASN A 102 -17.14 -6.98 14.78
C ASN A 102 -17.97 -6.80 16.04
N ASP A 103 -18.72 -5.70 16.09
CA ASP A 103 -19.68 -5.39 17.16
C ASP A 103 -20.94 -6.27 17.05
N SER A 104 -21.14 -6.94 15.91
CA SER A 104 -22.24 -7.89 15.76
C SER A 104 -21.99 -9.16 16.57
N LEU A 105 -23.06 -9.68 17.18
CA LEU A 105 -23.08 -10.99 17.84
C LEU A 105 -23.34 -12.14 16.85
N GLU A 106 -23.13 -11.89 15.55
CA GLU A 106 -23.50 -12.81 14.48
C GLU A 106 -22.78 -14.16 14.58
N PHE A 107 -21.50 -14.12 14.98
CA PHE A 107 -20.68 -15.30 15.17
C PHE A 107 -20.33 -15.53 16.65
N ALA A 108 -21.25 -15.18 17.55
CA ALA A 108 -21.06 -15.39 18.98
C ALA A 108 -21.96 -16.53 19.50
N ALA A 109 -21.44 -17.28 20.45
CA ALA A 109 -22.13 -18.38 21.11
C ALA A 109 -21.98 -18.26 22.63
N GLU A 110 -23.05 -18.61 23.35
CA GLU A 110 -23.00 -18.76 24.81
C GLU A 110 -22.65 -20.20 25.15
N PHE A 111 -21.64 -20.42 26.00
CA PHE A 111 -21.35 -21.73 26.57
C PHE A 111 -21.06 -21.60 28.07
N ARG A 112 -21.78 -22.40 28.89
CA ARG A 112 -21.63 -22.40 30.36
C ARG A 112 -21.69 -20.99 30.97
N GLY A 113 -22.62 -20.17 30.50
CA GLY A 113 -22.83 -18.81 30.99
C GLY A 113 -21.83 -17.75 30.50
N HIS A 114 -20.88 -18.13 29.65
CA HIS A 114 -19.87 -17.23 29.08
C HIS A 114 -20.05 -17.07 27.57
N TYR A 115 -19.71 -15.89 27.04
CA TYR A 115 -19.77 -15.58 25.62
C TYR A 115 -18.43 -15.78 24.95
N TYR A 116 -18.45 -16.43 23.79
CA TYR A 116 -17.30 -16.64 22.92
C TYR A 116 -17.60 -16.10 21.53
N LYS A 117 -16.64 -15.39 20.94
CA LYS A 117 -16.72 -14.88 19.57
C LYS A 117 -15.92 -15.75 18.62
N MET A 118 -16.48 -16.03 17.45
CA MET A 118 -15.83 -16.80 16.40
C MET A 118 -15.54 -15.90 15.20
N SER A 119 -14.48 -16.22 14.47
CA SER A 119 -14.03 -15.42 13.33
C SER A 119 -14.88 -15.58 12.08
N SER A 120 -15.71 -16.63 12.01
CA SER A 120 -16.58 -16.93 10.87
C SER A 120 -17.70 -17.89 11.26
N LEU A 121 -18.72 -18.00 10.40
CA LEU A 121 -19.81 -18.98 10.53
C LEU A 121 -19.29 -20.43 10.58
N GLU A 122 -18.28 -20.77 9.78
CA GLU A 122 -17.67 -22.10 9.81
C GLU A 122 -17.10 -22.44 11.20
N LYS A 123 -16.41 -21.48 11.82
CA LYS A 123 -15.82 -21.64 13.15
C LYS A 123 -16.89 -21.64 14.24
N LEU A 124 -17.97 -20.87 14.07
CA LEU A 124 -19.17 -20.95 14.93
C LEU A 124 -19.75 -22.36 14.92
N ASN A 125 -20.02 -22.93 13.73
CA ASN A 125 -20.61 -24.27 13.63
C ASN A 125 -19.73 -25.33 14.31
N LYS A 126 -18.41 -25.30 14.08
CA LYS A 126 -17.46 -26.18 14.78
C LYS A 126 -17.53 -26.04 16.29
N PHE A 127 -17.63 -24.80 16.80
CA PHE A 127 -17.77 -24.55 18.22
C PHE A 127 -19.09 -25.09 18.78
N LEU A 128 -20.20 -24.93 18.04
CA LEU A 128 -21.51 -25.45 18.45
C LEU A 128 -21.56 -26.99 18.45
N ASP A 129 -20.85 -27.63 17.52
CA ASP A 129 -20.79 -29.09 17.42
C ASP A 129 -20.07 -29.73 18.62
N ASN A 130 -18.99 -29.11 19.12
CA ASN A 130 -18.23 -29.61 20.27
C ASN A 130 -17.55 -28.48 21.08
N PRO A 131 -18.32 -27.70 21.86
CA PRO A 131 -17.79 -26.51 22.55
C PRO A 131 -16.77 -26.86 23.64
N GLU A 132 -16.92 -28.02 24.29
CA GLU A 132 -16.02 -28.47 25.36
C GLU A 132 -14.58 -28.61 24.90
N PHE A 133 -14.35 -29.00 23.64
CA PHE A 133 -13.02 -29.14 23.08
C PHE A 133 -12.31 -27.79 22.86
N TYR A 134 -13.06 -26.69 22.77
CA TYR A 134 -12.52 -25.36 22.48
C TYR A 134 -12.42 -24.47 23.72
N VAL A 135 -12.94 -24.89 24.87
CA VAL A 135 -12.87 -24.13 26.13
C VAL A 135 -12.15 -24.88 27.25
N PRO A 136 -11.59 -24.20 28.26
CA PRO A 136 -11.02 -24.87 29.42
C PRO A 136 -12.04 -25.80 30.10
N PRO A 137 -11.63 -26.97 30.61
CA PRO A 137 -10.25 -27.44 30.76
C PRO A 137 -9.68 -28.24 29.57
N LEU A 138 -10.49 -28.57 28.56
CA LEU A 138 -10.10 -29.46 27.46
C LEU A 138 -9.47 -28.73 26.26
N ALA A 139 -9.55 -27.39 26.23
CA ALA A 139 -8.93 -26.56 25.20
C ALA A 139 -7.44 -26.93 24.99
N PRO A 140 -7.00 -27.24 23.76
CA PRO A 140 -5.61 -27.59 23.46
C PRO A 140 -4.61 -26.50 23.83
N HIS A 141 -5.03 -25.24 23.68
CA HIS A 141 -4.19 -24.07 23.87
C HIS A 141 -4.97 -22.99 24.64
N PRO A 142 -4.50 -22.56 25.83
CA PRO A 142 -5.10 -21.44 26.53
C PRO A 142 -4.77 -20.12 25.81
N LEU A 143 -5.56 -19.07 26.08
CA LEU A 143 -5.23 -17.73 25.62
C LEU A 143 -3.87 -17.31 26.23
N PRO A 144 -2.91 -16.80 25.43
CA PRO A 144 -1.65 -16.29 25.96
C PRO A 144 -1.88 -15.15 26.95
N PRO A 145 -0.97 -14.97 27.94
CA PRO A 145 -1.04 -13.83 28.84
C PRO A 145 -0.87 -12.52 28.06
N THR A 146 -1.35 -11.41 28.63
CA THR A 146 -1.48 -10.11 27.94
C THR A 146 -0.17 -9.56 27.37
N ASP A 147 0.96 -9.83 28.02
CA ASP A 147 2.32 -9.48 27.55
C ASP A 147 2.76 -10.25 26.29
N MET A 148 2.15 -11.42 26.08
CA MET A 148 2.33 -12.28 24.91
C MET A 148 1.20 -12.15 23.88
N ILE A 149 0.35 -11.13 23.98
CA ILE A 149 -0.61 -10.76 22.95
C ILE A 149 -0.05 -9.53 22.19
N PRO A 150 0.10 -9.61 20.86
CA PRO A 150 0.66 -8.50 20.09
C PRO A 150 -0.35 -7.35 20.01
N LYS A 151 0.13 -6.12 20.25
CA LYS A 151 -0.70 -4.90 20.23
C LYS A 151 -0.28 -4.02 19.06
N ARG A 152 -1.24 -3.63 18.21
CA ARG A 152 -1.00 -2.59 17.19
C ARG A 152 -0.71 -1.25 17.88
N LEU A 153 0.30 -0.53 17.39
CA LEU A 153 0.63 0.81 17.86
C LEU A 153 0.16 1.88 16.88
N THR A 154 -0.43 2.95 17.42
CA THR A 154 -0.62 4.20 16.71
C THR A 154 0.69 5.00 16.64
N LEU A 155 0.76 6.01 15.77
CA LEU A 155 1.95 6.87 15.69
C LEU A 155 2.25 7.59 17.00
N SER A 156 1.22 8.00 17.74
CA SER A 156 1.36 8.69 19.03
C SER A 156 1.92 7.75 20.10
N GLU A 157 1.39 6.52 20.18
CA GLU A 157 1.92 5.50 21.10
C GLU A 157 3.34 5.09 20.72
N LEU A 158 3.64 4.94 19.43
CA LEU A 158 4.99 4.62 18.97
C LEU A 158 6.00 5.70 19.39
N LYS A 159 5.63 6.99 19.22
CA LYS A 159 6.47 8.11 19.63
C LYS A 159 6.68 8.16 21.14
N SER A 160 5.67 7.80 21.94
CA SER A 160 5.81 7.76 23.40
C SER A 160 6.71 6.63 23.91
N ARG A 161 7.02 5.63 23.08
CA ARG A 161 7.98 4.56 23.42
C ARG A 161 9.45 4.94 23.23
N PHE A 162 9.77 6.12 22.69
CA PHE A 162 11.14 6.60 22.57
C PHE A 162 11.82 6.67 23.97
N PRO A 163 13.08 6.21 24.14
CA PRO A 163 14.10 5.90 23.14
C PRO A 163 14.17 4.42 22.70
N ARG A 164 13.15 3.58 22.95
CA ARG A 164 13.17 2.19 22.49
C ARG A 164 13.24 2.13 20.96
N CYS A 165 14.21 1.41 20.42
CA CYS A 165 14.37 1.20 18.98
C CYS A 165 13.47 0.07 18.48
N ALA A 166 13.12 0.12 17.19
CA ALA A 166 12.47 -0.99 16.52
C ALA A 166 13.43 -2.18 16.37
N GLU A 167 12.91 -3.38 16.61
CA GLU A 167 13.58 -4.64 16.32
C GLU A 167 13.91 -4.76 14.83
N LEU A 168 14.89 -5.61 14.51
CA LEU A 168 15.39 -5.79 13.15
C LEU A 168 15.75 -4.45 12.47
N GLN A 169 16.20 -3.45 13.22
CA GLN A 169 16.54 -2.12 12.71
C GLN A 169 15.41 -1.48 11.87
N GLY A 170 14.15 -1.83 12.14
CA GLY A 170 12.98 -1.35 11.39
C GLY A 170 12.68 -2.10 10.09
N TYR A 171 13.41 -3.17 9.76
CA TYR A 171 13.02 -4.07 8.67
C TYR A 171 11.79 -4.90 9.07
N CYS A 172 10.93 -5.18 8.07
CA CYS A 172 9.70 -5.90 8.30
C CYS A 172 9.96 -7.38 8.65
N PRO A 173 9.55 -7.86 9.84
CA PRO A 173 9.79 -9.24 10.25
C PRO A 173 9.03 -10.25 9.36
N VAL A 174 7.85 -9.89 8.86
CA VAL A 174 7.03 -10.80 8.06
C VAL A 174 7.58 -10.96 6.64
N THR A 175 8.06 -9.88 6.01
CA THR A 175 8.75 -10.02 4.70
C THR A 175 10.00 -10.85 4.86
N TYR A 176 10.78 -10.61 5.91
CA TYR A 176 12.04 -11.31 6.12
C TYR A 176 11.81 -12.82 6.33
N GLN A 177 10.88 -13.20 7.23
CA GLN A 177 10.56 -14.60 7.49
C GLN A 177 9.94 -15.30 6.27
N ASP A 178 8.90 -14.71 5.65
CA ASP A 178 8.23 -15.32 4.49
C ASP A 178 9.18 -15.41 3.28
N GLY A 179 10.13 -14.49 3.18
CA GLY A 179 11.20 -14.50 2.18
C GLY A 179 12.33 -15.48 2.44
N ARG A 180 12.20 -16.34 3.47
CA ARG A 180 13.21 -17.30 3.93
C ARG A 180 14.52 -16.63 4.37
N GLN A 181 14.38 -15.47 5.00
CA GLN A 181 15.50 -14.70 5.57
C GLN A 181 16.58 -14.31 4.55
N ARG A 182 16.19 -14.19 3.28
CA ARG A 182 17.07 -13.76 2.18
C ARG A 182 17.27 -12.25 2.17
N TYR A 183 18.36 -11.82 1.54
CA TYR A 183 18.72 -10.41 1.44
C TYR A 183 17.66 -9.58 0.71
N GLU A 184 17.05 -10.12 -0.35
CA GLU A 184 16.00 -9.45 -1.13
C GLU A 184 14.71 -9.25 -0.32
N ALA A 185 14.54 -9.97 0.78
CA ALA A 185 13.37 -9.92 1.65
C ALA A 185 13.50 -8.90 2.80
N LEU A 186 14.68 -8.26 2.94
CA LEU A 186 14.94 -7.17 3.88
C LEU A 186 14.34 -5.87 3.36
N VAL A 187 13.02 -5.73 3.57
CA VAL A 187 12.25 -4.56 3.17
C VAL A 187 12.00 -3.68 4.40
N PRO A 188 12.28 -2.37 4.35
CA PRO A 188 12.00 -1.48 5.47
C PRO A 188 10.50 -1.44 5.77
N GLY A 189 10.15 -1.42 7.05
CA GLY A 189 8.78 -1.29 7.52
C GLY A 189 8.26 0.15 7.39
N ASN A 190 6.94 0.30 7.40
CA ASN A 190 6.27 1.59 7.45
C ASN A 190 5.75 1.84 8.87
N ILE A 191 6.12 3.00 9.44
CA ILE A 191 5.79 3.41 10.83
C ILE A 191 4.28 3.39 11.16
N HIS A 192 3.40 3.47 10.15
CA HIS A 192 1.95 3.38 10.34
C HIS A 192 1.46 1.96 10.67
N TYR A 193 2.29 0.95 10.42
CA TYR A 193 2.01 -0.47 10.67
C TYR A 193 2.95 -1.03 11.75
N ALA A 194 3.16 -0.25 12.81
CA ALA A 194 3.92 -0.67 13.98
C ALA A 194 3.06 -1.51 14.93
N LEU A 195 3.72 -2.43 15.65
CA LEU A 195 3.13 -3.23 16.71
C LEU A 195 4.14 -3.44 17.84
N GLU A 196 3.64 -3.75 19.01
CA GLU A 196 4.39 -4.14 20.20
C GLU A 196 4.12 -5.62 20.50
N TYR A 197 5.18 -6.38 20.78
CA TYR A 197 5.09 -7.77 21.18
C TYR A 197 6.26 -8.12 22.09
N ARG A 198 5.99 -8.63 23.30
CA ARG A 198 7.02 -8.94 24.32
C ARG A 198 7.94 -7.73 24.61
N ASP A 199 7.34 -6.57 24.87
CA ASP A 199 8.01 -5.28 25.11
C ASP A 199 8.91 -4.77 23.98
N ARG A 200 8.83 -5.39 22.80
CA ARG A 200 9.62 -5.05 21.62
C ARG A 200 8.74 -4.47 20.52
N ILE A 201 9.29 -3.49 19.81
CA ILE A 201 8.59 -2.79 18.74
C ILE A 201 8.99 -3.41 17.41
N TYR A 202 8.00 -3.80 16.61
CA TYR A 202 8.20 -4.28 15.24
C TYR A 202 7.46 -3.37 14.27
N ILE A 203 8.03 -3.17 13.08
CA ILE A 203 7.44 -2.32 12.04
C ILE A 203 7.19 -3.17 10.81
N CYS A 204 5.94 -3.29 10.39
CA CYS A 204 5.57 -4.04 9.19
C CYS A 204 5.57 -3.14 7.95
N GLU A 205 5.84 -3.74 6.79
CA GLU A 205 5.85 -3.03 5.50
C GLU A 205 4.44 -2.59 5.07
N SER A 206 3.43 -3.42 5.31
CA SER A 206 2.03 -3.17 4.92
C SER A 206 1.04 -3.64 5.99
N GLY A 207 -0.22 -3.20 5.86
CA GLY A 207 -1.31 -3.61 6.76
C GLY A 207 -1.57 -5.12 6.74
N GLU A 208 -1.43 -5.78 5.59
CA GLU A 208 -1.57 -7.24 5.48
C GLU A 208 -0.48 -7.98 6.26
N LYS A 209 0.77 -7.49 6.17
CA LYS A 209 1.91 -8.04 6.92
C LYS A 209 1.72 -7.84 8.42
N LEU A 210 1.21 -6.68 8.84
CA LEU A 210 0.83 -6.42 10.23
C LEU A 210 -0.19 -7.46 10.72
N GLN A 211 -1.27 -7.69 9.96
CA GLN A 211 -2.28 -8.68 10.34
C GLN A 211 -1.70 -10.10 10.44
N LYS A 212 -0.80 -10.49 9.54
CA LYS A 212 -0.08 -11.77 9.63
C LYS A 212 0.72 -11.88 10.93
N PHE A 213 1.41 -10.81 11.34
CA PHE A 213 2.16 -10.81 12.59
C PHE A 213 1.23 -10.90 13.80
N LEU A 214 0.14 -10.12 13.82
CA LEU A 214 -0.84 -10.15 14.92
C LEU A 214 -1.45 -11.55 15.11
N ARG A 215 -1.74 -12.26 14.01
CA ARG A 215 -2.28 -13.63 14.05
C ARG A 215 -1.28 -14.66 14.55
N SER A 216 -0.03 -14.59 14.11
CA SER A 216 0.97 -15.64 14.41
C SER A 216 2.30 -15.03 14.88
N PRO A 217 2.31 -14.31 16.02
CA PRO A 217 3.49 -13.57 16.45
C PRO A 217 4.69 -14.49 16.71
N GLN A 218 4.44 -15.72 17.19
CA GLN A 218 5.47 -16.75 17.44
C GLN A 218 6.33 -17.08 16.22
N LYS A 219 5.78 -16.97 15.02
CA LYS A 219 6.48 -17.26 13.75
C LYS A 219 7.50 -16.16 13.39
N TYR A 220 7.28 -14.93 13.82
CA TYR A 220 7.98 -13.75 13.29
C TYR A 220 8.85 -12.99 14.29
N TRP A 221 8.65 -13.16 15.61
CA TRP A 221 9.34 -12.31 16.58
C TRP A 221 10.83 -12.62 16.75
N ASN A 222 11.22 -13.91 16.76
CA ASN A 222 12.59 -14.33 17.12
C ASN A 222 13.49 -14.45 15.88
N GLN A 223 13.75 -13.32 15.22
CA GLN A 223 14.61 -13.26 14.04
C GLN A 223 15.90 -12.52 14.35
N LYS A 224 16.98 -12.88 13.64
CA LYS A 224 18.27 -12.17 13.68
C LYS A 224 18.61 -11.69 12.28
N LEU A 225 19.04 -10.43 12.19
CA LEU A 225 19.48 -9.87 10.93
C LEU A 225 20.81 -10.48 10.47
N PRO A 226 21.05 -10.57 9.15
CA PRO A 226 22.33 -10.98 8.62
C PRO A 226 23.35 -9.84 8.76
N TYR A 227 24.65 -10.17 8.69
CA TYR A 227 25.72 -9.17 8.81
C TYR A 227 25.70 -8.13 7.67
N LYS A 228 25.36 -8.56 6.44
CA LYS A 228 25.19 -7.66 5.29
C LYS A 228 23.74 -7.20 5.19
N LEU A 229 23.54 -5.91 5.39
CA LEU A 229 22.24 -5.25 5.26
C LEU A 229 22.18 -4.43 3.97
N PRO A 230 20.98 -4.27 3.38
CA PRO A 230 20.81 -3.39 2.25
C PRO A 230 21.11 -1.94 2.63
N PRO A 231 21.80 -1.18 1.77
CA PRO A 231 22.11 0.20 2.03
C PRO A 231 20.81 0.99 2.22
N LEU A 232 20.81 1.88 3.21
CA LEU A 232 19.70 2.80 3.43
C LEU A 232 19.57 3.71 2.20
N LYS A 233 18.36 3.78 1.65
CA LYS A 233 18.05 4.63 0.49
C LYS A 233 17.84 6.06 0.98
N GLU A 234 18.92 6.72 1.36
CA GLU A 234 18.87 8.14 1.73
C GLU A 234 18.99 9.01 0.48
N PRO A 235 18.18 10.07 0.34
CA PRO A 235 18.33 11.00 -0.77
C PRO A 235 19.69 11.70 -0.66
N MET A 236 20.58 11.43 -1.62
CA MET A 236 21.88 12.08 -1.71
C MET A 236 21.85 13.17 -2.78
N TYR A 237 22.50 14.29 -2.50
CA TYR A 237 22.63 15.37 -3.47
C TYR A 237 23.72 15.02 -4.51
N LEU A 238 23.51 15.38 -5.77
CA LEU A 238 24.52 15.15 -6.83
C LEU A 238 25.89 15.78 -6.46
N THR A 239 25.87 16.95 -5.81
CA THR A 239 27.06 17.68 -5.38
C THR A 239 27.81 17.02 -4.23
N SER A 240 27.18 16.10 -3.48
CA SER A 240 27.84 15.36 -2.40
C SER A 240 28.54 14.09 -2.90
N LEU A 241 28.42 13.76 -4.19
CA LEU A 241 29.09 12.59 -4.76
C LEU A 241 30.58 12.87 -4.99
N PRO A 242 31.43 11.84 -4.88
CA PRO A 242 32.81 11.91 -5.39
C PRO A 242 32.84 12.29 -6.87
N LEU A 243 33.97 12.90 -7.31
CA LEU A 243 34.13 13.41 -8.67
C LEU A 243 33.70 12.43 -9.78
N PRO A 244 34.05 11.12 -9.76
CA PRO A 244 33.58 10.17 -10.77
C PRO A 244 32.06 10.08 -10.84
N GLY A 245 31.38 9.93 -9.71
CA GLY A 245 29.91 9.83 -9.65
C GLY A 245 29.22 11.13 -10.05
N TYR A 246 29.80 12.28 -9.67
CA TYR A 246 29.32 13.59 -10.11
C TYR A 246 29.34 13.74 -11.63
N LEU A 247 30.46 13.37 -12.28
CA LEU A 247 30.61 13.47 -13.73
C LEU A 247 29.72 12.46 -14.46
N GLU A 248 29.65 11.23 -13.97
CA GLU A 248 28.83 10.15 -14.54
C GLU A 248 27.35 10.52 -14.55
N GLN A 249 26.82 10.97 -13.41
CA GLN A 249 25.41 11.31 -13.28
C GLN A 249 25.08 12.70 -13.85
N GLY A 250 26.03 13.65 -13.81
CA GLY A 250 25.81 15.03 -14.20
C GLY A 250 25.90 15.28 -15.70
N ILE A 251 26.97 14.82 -16.37
CA ILE A 251 27.29 15.25 -17.74
C ILE A 251 27.56 14.10 -18.71
N ALA A 252 27.88 12.90 -18.23
CA ALA A 252 28.33 11.80 -19.11
C ALA A 252 27.31 11.46 -20.21
N THR A 253 26.02 11.35 -19.87
CA THR A 253 24.97 11.03 -20.86
C THR A 253 24.86 12.08 -21.97
N ALA A 254 25.01 13.36 -21.64
CA ALA A 254 24.98 14.47 -22.61
C ALA A 254 26.21 14.46 -23.51
N LEU A 255 27.40 14.21 -22.94
CA LEU A 255 28.66 14.11 -23.69
C LEU A 255 28.66 12.90 -24.63
N ILE A 256 28.24 11.73 -24.18
CA ILE A 256 28.15 10.51 -25.00
C ILE A 256 27.26 10.78 -26.22
N LYS A 257 26.08 11.39 -26.02
CA LYS A 257 25.18 11.75 -27.13
C LYS A 257 25.83 12.72 -28.12
N ALA A 258 26.47 13.78 -27.62
CA ALA A 258 27.13 14.78 -28.46
C ALA A 258 28.31 14.19 -29.25
N MET A 259 29.13 13.34 -28.61
CA MET A 259 30.26 12.66 -29.26
C MET A 259 29.80 11.64 -30.30
N ASN A 260 28.75 10.86 -30.00
CA ASN A 260 28.16 9.93 -30.97
C ASN A 260 27.62 10.68 -32.19
N ALA A 261 26.88 11.77 -31.99
CA ALA A 261 26.38 12.60 -33.08
C ALA A 261 27.52 13.20 -33.92
N ALA A 262 28.58 13.69 -33.27
CA ALA A 262 29.78 14.19 -33.95
C ALA A 262 30.49 13.10 -34.75
N GLY A 263 30.58 11.88 -34.21
CA GLY A 263 31.20 10.72 -34.86
C GLY A 263 30.45 10.23 -36.09
N CYS A 264 29.11 10.28 -36.07
CA CYS A 264 28.28 9.97 -37.23
C CYS A 264 28.38 11.05 -38.32
N LEU A 265 28.31 12.32 -37.93
CA LEU A 265 28.32 13.44 -38.87
C LEU A 265 29.72 13.72 -39.46
N LYS A 266 30.78 13.54 -38.66
CA LYS A 266 32.17 13.88 -38.98
C LYS A 266 32.32 15.33 -39.51
N PRO A 267 31.88 16.33 -38.72
CA PRO A 267 31.78 17.71 -39.21
C PRO A 267 33.16 18.27 -39.59
N LYS A 268 33.25 18.82 -40.80
CA LYS A 268 34.41 19.57 -41.27
C LYS A 268 33.95 20.97 -41.69
N PHE A 269 34.18 21.94 -40.80
CA PHE A 269 33.85 23.33 -41.10
C PHE A 269 34.91 23.93 -42.04
N PRO A 270 34.54 24.76 -43.03
CA PRO A 270 35.47 25.47 -43.90
C PRO A 270 36.58 26.19 -43.12
N PHE A 271 37.83 26.08 -43.60
CA PHE A 271 39.02 26.75 -43.04
C PHE A 271 39.41 26.43 -41.58
N LEU A 272 38.66 25.59 -40.85
CA LEU A 272 39.05 25.14 -39.50
C LEU A 272 39.81 23.81 -39.55
N SER A 273 40.38 23.35 -38.43
CA SER A 273 40.86 21.97 -38.33
C SER A 273 39.69 21.00 -38.10
N VAL A 274 39.90 19.70 -38.35
CA VAL A 274 38.91 18.66 -38.03
C VAL A 274 38.57 18.69 -36.54
N GLN A 275 39.60 18.75 -35.69
CA GLN A 275 39.45 18.80 -34.24
C GLN A 275 38.62 20.01 -33.80
N ARG A 276 38.90 21.22 -34.30
CA ARG A 276 38.13 22.43 -33.96
C ARG A 276 36.68 22.33 -34.42
N SER A 277 36.44 21.78 -35.62
CA SER A 277 35.09 21.59 -36.16
C SER A 277 34.26 20.64 -35.27
N ALA A 278 34.86 19.52 -34.84
CA ALA A 278 34.22 18.57 -33.94
C ALA A 278 33.93 19.17 -32.56
N LEU A 279 34.89 19.91 -31.96
CA LEU A 279 34.70 20.57 -30.66
C LEU A 279 33.57 21.60 -30.70
N LEU A 280 33.49 22.41 -31.77
CA LEU A 280 32.42 23.38 -31.95
C LEU A 280 31.05 22.70 -32.08
N TYR A 281 30.98 21.62 -32.87
CA TYR A 281 29.76 20.84 -33.00
C TYR A 281 29.31 20.27 -31.64
N ILE A 282 30.23 19.66 -30.87
CA ILE A 282 29.93 19.14 -29.53
C ILE A 282 29.43 20.26 -28.61
N ALA A 283 30.09 21.43 -28.62
CA ALA A 283 29.67 22.57 -27.80
C ALA A 283 28.27 23.08 -28.17
N LEU A 284 27.96 23.19 -29.48
CA LEU A 284 26.64 23.56 -29.97
C LEU A 284 25.58 22.52 -29.58
N HIS A 285 25.91 21.24 -29.73
CA HIS A 285 25.03 20.12 -29.35
C HIS A 285 24.72 20.15 -27.84
N LEU A 286 25.72 20.32 -26.99
CA LEU A 286 25.53 20.44 -25.53
C LEU A 286 24.61 21.61 -25.18
N LYS A 287 24.75 22.77 -25.84
CA LYS A 287 23.87 23.93 -25.60
C LYS A 287 22.47 23.76 -26.17
N ALA A 288 22.32 23.10 -27.32
CA ALA A 288 21.03 22.88 -27.96
C ALA A 288 20.13 21.91 -27.17
N PHE A 289 20.73 20.91 -26.52
CA PHE A 289 20.02 19.84 -25.83
C PHE A 289 20.12 19.88 -24.29
N ASN A 290 20.60 20.99 -23.70
CA ASN A 290 20.66 21.12 -22.24
C ASN A 290 19.26 21.33 -21.62
N PRO A 291 18.71 20.38 -20.84
CA PRO A 291 17.37 20.48 -20.26
C PRO A 291 17.23 21.63 -19.26
N ASN A 292 18.32 22.04 -18.61
CA ASN A 292 18.33 23.13 -17.62
C ASN A 292 18.36 24.51 -18.26
N SER A 293 18.49 24.60 -19.60
CA SER A 293 18.51 25.87 -20.32
C SER A 293 17.11 26.27 -20.81
N SER A 294 16.87 27.58 -20.91
CA SER A 294 15.59 28.11 -21.38
C SER A 294 15.21 27.57 -22.77
N GLU A 295 13.91 27.45 -23.05
CA GLU A 295 13.43 27.01 -24.36
C GLU A 295 13.94 27.91 -25.51
N TYR A 296 13.98 29.22 -25.28
CA TYR A 296 14.54 30.19 -26.22
C TYR A 296 16.02 29.89 -26.52
N THR A 297 16.84 29.67 -25.49
CA THR A 297 18.27 29.35 -25.64
C THR A 297 18.45 28.05 -26.43
N ARG A 298 17.68 27.00 -26.12
CA ARG A 298 17.73 25.72 -26.84
C ARG A 298 17.39 25.90 -28.32
N LYS A 299 16.29 26.59 -28.63
CA LYS A 299 15.88 26.90 -30.02
C LYS A 299 16.96 27.68 -30.77
N LYS A 300 17.55 28.69 -30.14
CA LYS A 300 18.64 29.49 -30.71
C LYS A 300 19.85 28.62 -31.07
N TYR A 301 20.31 27.77 -30.15
CA TYR A 301 21.48 26.92 -30.39
C TYR A 301 21.18 25.75 -31.33
N LYS A 302 19.96 25.25 -31.37
CA LYS A 302 19.53 24.26 -32.36
C LYS A 302 19.62 24.84 -33.78
N LYS A 303 19.12 26.06 -34.00
CA LYS A 303 19.26 26.77 -35.29
C LYS A 303 20.72 27.02 -35.65
N LYS A 304 21.55 27.47 -34.69
CA LYS A 304 23.00 27.65 -34.92
C LYS A 304 23.69 26.33 -35.29
N MET A 305 23.28 25.22 -34.67
CA MET A 305 23.80 23.90 -34.96
C MET A 305 23.40 23.45 -36.38
N GLU A 306 22.15 23.63 -36.79
CA GLU A 306 21.67 23.34 -38.15
C GLU A 306 22.47 24.14 -39.20
N GLN A 307 22.62 25.46 -38.99
CA GLN A 307 23.44 26.31 -39.86
C GLN A 307 24.91 25.88 -39.91
N PHE A 308 25.47 25.43 -38.80
CA PHE A 308 26.84 24.91 -38.75
C PHE A 308 26.98 23.65 -39.60
N VAL A 309 25.99 22.74 -39.54
CA VAL A 309 25.96 21.52 -40.37
C VAL A 309 25.86 21.87 -41.85
N GLU A 310 24.94 22.75 -42.24
CA GLU A 310 24.79 23.23 -43.63
C GLU A 310 26.10 23.81 -44.18
N ARG A 311 26.81 24.60 -43.37
CA ARG A 311 28.12 25.17 -43.74
C ARG A 311 29.21 24.09 -43.89
N CYS A 312 29.16 23.01 -43.11
CA CYS A 312 30.07 21.87 -43.28
C CYS A 312 29.81 21.12 -44.60
N GLU A 313 28.55 21.00 -45.02
CA GLU A 313 28.17 20.32 -46.27
C GLU A 313 28.65 21.05 -47.53
N LEU A 314 29.00 22.34 -47.43
CA LEU A 314 29.57 23.11 -48.55
C LEU A 314 30.86 22.46 -49.08
N ILE A 315 31.71 21.89 -48.22
CA ILE A 315 32.94 21.22 -48.67
C ILE A 315 32.58 20.01 -49.54
N THR A 316 31.68 19.16 -49.08
CA THR A 316 31.23 17.97 -49.80
C THR A 316 30.58 18.36 -51.13
N TYR A 317 29.68 19.33 -51.11
CA TYR A 317 29.01 19.83 -52.31
C TYR A 317 30.01 20.40 -53.34
N LEU A 318 30.90 21.31 -52.92
CA LEU A 318 31.87 21.95 -53.82
C LEU A 318 32.88 20.93 -54.35
N SER A 319 33.33 19.98 -53.51
CA SER A 319 34.24 18.92 -53.95
C SER A 319 33.64 18.04 -55.06
N ALA A 320 32.33 17.81 -55.04
CA ALA A 320 31.63 17.02 -56.05
C ALA A 320 31.34 17.81 -57.33
N LYS A 321 31.10 19.13 -57.23
CA LYS A 321 30.69 19.98 -58.36
C LYS A 321 31.85 20.72 -59.04
N MET A 322 32.97 20.94 -58.34
CA MET A 322 34.16 21.56 -58.92
C MET A 322 34.92 20.56 -59.79
N THR A 323 34.85 20.75 -61.10
CA THR A 323 35.62 19.97 -62.07
C THR A 323 36.98 20.62 -62.36
N LYS A 324 37.98 19.81 -62.71
CA LYS A 324 39.30 20.31 -63.13
C LYS A 324 39.25 21.26 -64.35
N LYS A 325 38.24 21.08 -65.22
CA LYS A 325 37.99 21.95 -66.37
C LYS A 325 37.00 23.04 -65.98
N TYR A 326 37.31 24.27 -66.37
CA TYR A 326 36.42 25.40 -66.23
C TYR A 326 35.12 25.18 -67.02
N LYS A 327 33.99 25.55 -66.41
CA LYS A 327 32.67 25.60 -67.05
C LYS A 327 32.17 27.04 -66.98
N GLU A 328 31.62 27.54 -68.08
CA GLU A 328 30.96 28.85 -68.07
C GLU A 328 29.74 28.84 -67.14
N PRO A 329 29.36 30.00 -66.56
CA PRO A 329 28.26 30.10 -65.57
C PRO A 329 26.97 29.42 -66.02
N GLN A 330 26.62 29.54 -67.30
CA GLN A 330 25.42 28.93 -67.91
C GLN A 330 25.37 27.39 -67.84
N PHE A 331 26.52 26.72 -67.71
CA PHE A 331 26.63 25.26 -67.62
C PHE A 331 26.90 24.75 -66.19
N ARG A 332 26.85 25.63 -65.19
CA ARG A 332 27.02 25.27 -63.76
C ARG A 332 25.65 24.96 -63.15
N ALA A 333 25.67 24.30 -61.99
CA ALA A 333 24.46 24.17 -61.19
C ALA A 333 24.01 25.57 -60.73
N ILE A 334 22.70 25.78 -60.69
CA ILE A 334 22.08 27.11 -60.40
C ILE A 334 22.56 27.68 -59.06
N ASP A 335 22.76 26.82 -58.06
CA ASP A 335 23.17 27.19 -56.71
C ASP A 335 24.70 27.23 -56.51
N PHE A 336 25.49 26.88 -57.53
CA PHE A 336 26.93 26.70 -57.41
C PHE A 336 27.65 27.99 -57.02
N ASP A 337 27.43 29.08 -57.78
CA ASP A 337 28.16 30.33 -57.56
C ASP A 337 27.81 30.95 -56.21
N HIS A 338 26.53 30.87 -55.79
CA HIS A 338 26.09 31.30 -54.47
C HIS A 338 26.76 30.49 -53.34
N LYS A 339 26.78 29.16 -53.44
CA LYS A 339 27.43 28.29 -52.45
C LYS A 339 28.95 28.48 -52.41
N LEU A 340 29.58 28.75 -53.55
CA LEU A 340 31.01 29.06 -53.61
C LEU A 340 31.32 30.39 -52.92
N GLN A 341 30.55 31.45 -53.19
CA GLN A 341 30.70 32.73 -52.49
C GLN A 341 30.46 32.58 -50.99
N THR A 342 29.44 31.80 -50.60
CA THR A 342 29.17 31.47 -49.19
C THR A 342 30.34 30.72 -48.56
N PHE A 343 30.94 29.77 -49.26
CA PHE A 343 32.12 29.06 -48.76
C PHE A 343 33.30 30.02 -48.57
N LEU A 344 33.59 30.88 -49.54
CA LEU A 344 34.72 31.82 -49.47
C LEU A 344 34.54 32.88 -48.38
N SER A 345 33.31 33.32 -48.12
CA SER A 345 33.03 34.32 -47.08
C SER A 345 33.35 33.82 -45.68
N LEU A 346 33.30 32.50 -45.45
CA LEU A 346 33.60 31.88 -44.14
C LEU A 346 35.07 31.97 -43.72
N ARG A 347 35.98 32.45 -44.57
CA ARG A 347 37.43 32.48 -44.31
C ARG A 347 37.83 33.35 -43.10
N ASN A 348 37.09 34.42 -42.85
CA ASN A 348 37.38 35.39 -41.78
C ASN A 348 36.24 35.54 -40.77
N ILE A 349 35.31 34.59 -40.74
CA ILE A 349 34.10 34.66 -39.91
C ILE A 349 34.27 33.81 -38.65
N ASP A 350 33.82 34.33 -37.50
CA ASP A 350 33.71 33.54 -36.26
C ASP A 350 32.63 32.44 -36.46
N PRO A 351 33.00 31.15 -36.42
CA PRO A 351 32.08 30.04 -36.67
C PRO A 351 30.92 29.95 -35.66
N VAL A 352 31.00 30.64 -34.52
CA VAL A 352 29.97 30.64 -33.48
C VAL A 352 29.00 31.81 -33.61
N ASN A 353 29.47 32.97 -34.09
CA ASN A 353 28.73 34.23 -34.03
C ASN A 353 28.47 34.91 -35.36
N GLY A 354 29.17 34.55 -36.43
CA GLY A 354 28.95 35.12 -37.77
C GLY A 354 28.36 34.14 -38.77
#